data_AF-A0A939KYB8-F1
#
_entry.id   AF-A0A939KYB8-F1
#
_cell.length_a   1.000
_cell.length_b   1.000
_cell.length_c   1.000
_cell.angle_alpha   90.00
_cell.angle_beta   90.00
_cell.angle_gamma   90.00
#
_symmetry.space_group_name_H-M   'P 1'
#
loop_
_entity.id
_entity.type
_entity.pdbx_description
1 polymer ?
#
loop_
_entity_poly.entity_id
_entity_poly.type
_entity_poly.pdbx_seq_one_letter_code
_entity_poly.pdbx_strand_id
1 'polypeptide(L)'
;MTSSSKHLSKPKLLIGEGREEVLFFNALLTHLHISDVQVEQYGGKDALGSYLKTLKVRSGYQEVVSLGIARDADDSAHNAFQSVCGALDRAELAVPSKSGELTGNSPQISVIILPDDENPGMLEDLCLEAVRTDPVLQCIDEYFQCVNNIAERQQPKNMAKARVHAWLSSQVEPDKRLGEAAKAGYLPWDSPGFNRLKQFLQAL
;
A
#
# COMPACT_ATOMS: atom_id res chain seq x y z
N MET A 1 13.68 12.44 -20.84
CA MET A 1 12.92 11.22 -21.14
C MET A 1 11.49 11.49 -20.74
N THR A 2 10.61 11.61 -21.73
CA THR A 2 9.20 11.96 -21.58
C THR A 2 8.50 10.87 -20.77
N SER A 3 7.94 11.24 -19.61
CA SER A 3 6.98 10.41 -18.89
C SER A 3 5.80 10.19 -19.82
N SER A 4 5.78 9.05 -20.51
CA SER A 4 4.64 8.59 -21.29
C SER A 4 3.44 8.56 -20.36
N SER A 5 2.52 9.52 -20.49
CA SER A 5 1.25 9.49 -19.77
C SER A 5 0.52 8.20 -20.17
N LYS A 6 0.61 7.17 -19.32
CA LYS A 6 -0.03 5.89 -19.58
C LYS A 6 -1.54 6.11 -19.66
N HIS A 7 -2.16 5.55 -20.69
CA HIS A 7 -3.61 5.53 -20.84
C HIS A 7 -4.27 4.85 -19.63
N LEU A 8 -5.37 5.41 -19.12
CA LEU A 8 -6.20 4.80 -18.08
C LEU A 8 -7.21 3.86 -18.75
N SER A 9 -7.05 2.56 -18.54
CA SER A 9 -7.76 1.50 -19.29
C SER A 9 -8.89 0.81 -18.53
N LYS A 10 -9.09 1.19 -17.26
CA LYS A 10 -10.05 0.58 -16.35
C LYS A 10 -10.92 1.66 -15.70
N PRO A 11 -12.18 1.35 -15.35
CA PRO A 11 -13.07 2.32 -14.74
C PRO A 11 -12.65 2.70 -13.31
N LYS A 12 -11.88 1.87 -12.62
CA LYS A 12 -11.39 2.17 -11.27
C LYS A 12 -9.87 2.29 -11.30
N LEU A 13 -9.34 3.24 -10.55
CA LEU A 13 -7.90 3.48 -10.41
C LEU A 13 -7.52 3.37 -8.92
N LEU A 14 -6.53 2.55 -8.61
CA LEU A 14 -5.90 2.50 -7.30
C LEU A 14 -4.46 2.99 -7.44
N ILE A 15 -4.05 3.94 -6.61
CA ILE A 15 -2.67 4.44 -6.60
C ILE A 15 -2.00 4.18 -5.26
N GLY A 16 -0.78 3.64 -5.31
CA GLY A 16 0.10 3.43 -4.16
C GLY A 16 1.42 4.18 -4.31
N GLU A 17 2.26 4.16 -3.28
CA GLU A 17 3.51 4.92 -3.28
C GLU A 17 4.53 4.48 -4.32
N GLY A 18 4.78 3.18 -4.36
CA GLY A 18 5.87 2.61 -5.09
C GLY A 18 5.50 1.29 -5.75
N ARG A 19 6.56 0.62 -6.22
CA ARG A 19 6.42 -0.59 -7.03
C ARG A 19 5.94 -1.77 -6.21
N GLU A 20 6.36 -1.88 -4.95
CA GLU A 20 5.99 -3.00 -4.08
C GLU A 20 4.48 -2.96 -3.81
N GLU A 21 3.91 -1.79 -3.55
CA GLU A 21 2.48 -1.56 -3.36
C GLU A 21 1.70 -1.94 -4.62
N VAL A 22 2.18 -1.55 -5.80
CA VAL A 22 1.54 -1.94 -7.07
C VAL A 22 1.50 -3.45 -7.22
N LEU A 23 2.61 -4.15 -6.96
CA LEU A 23 2.67 -5.60 -7.07
C LEU A 23 1.76 -6.29 -6.04
N PHE A 24 1.77 -5.81 -4.79
CA PHE A 24 0.95 -6.28 -3.69
C PHE A 24 -0.55 -6.12 -3.97
N PHE A 25 -1.00 -4.91 -4.34
CA PHE A 25 -2.41 -4.67 -4.62
C PHE A 25 -2.91 -5.46 -5.83
N ASN A 26 -2.10 -5.59 -6.90
CA ASN A 26 -2.48 -6.45 -8.03
C ASN A 26 -2.66 -7.93 -7.59
N ALA A 27 -1.81 -8.43 -6.71
CA ALA A 27 -1.93 -9.80 -6.18
C ALA A 27 -3.21 -9.96 -5.34
N LEU A 28 -3.49 -9.00 -4.44
CA LEU A 28 -4.69 -9.03 -3.61
C LEU A 28 -5.97 -8.88 -4.44
N LEU A 29 -6.01 -7.97 -5.41
CA LEU A 29 -7.15 -7.82 -6.34
C LEU A 29 -7.40 -9.11 -7.12
N THR A 30 -6.33 -9.79 -7.55
CA THR A 30 -6.42 -11.10 -8.22
C THR A 30 -7.04 -12.15 -7.30
N HIS A 31 -6.59 -12.23 -6.05
CA HIS A 31 -7.17 -13.13 -5.04
C HIS A 31 -8.65 -12.81 -4.75
N LEU A 32 -9.04 -11.53 -4.76
CA LEU A 32 -10.42 -11.08 -4.56
C LEU A 32 -11.29 -11.18 -5.83
N HIS A 33 -10.73 -11.63 -6.96
CA HIS A 33 -11.40 -11.66 -8.27
C HIS A 33 -11.90 -10.28 -8.76
N ILE A 34 -11.22 -9.20 -8.37
CA ILE A 34 -11.51 -7.84 -8.81
C ILE A 34 -10.62 -7.52 -10.02
N SER A 35 -11.24 -7.23 -11.17
CA SER A 35 -10.54 -7.08 -12.47
C SER A 35 -10.77 -5.74 -13.18
N ASP A 36 -11.61 -4.88 -12.60
CA ASP A 36 -12.00 -3.56 -13.08
C ASP A 36 -11.19 -2.42 -12.46
N VAL A 37 -10.13 -2.74 -11.71
CA VAL A 37 -9.19 -1.79 -11.08
C VAL A 37 -7.84 -1.80 -11.80
N GLN A 38 -7.38 -0.63 -12.24
CA GLN A 38 -6.00 -0.38 -12.67
C GLN A 38 -5.18 0.09 -11.48
N VAL A 39 -4.01 -0.51 -11.25
CA VAL A 39 -3.12 -0.12 -10.15
C VAL A 39 -1.88 0.61 -10.67
N GLU A 40 -1.56 1.78 -10.12
CA GLU A 40 -0.38 2.55 -10.46
C GLU A 40 0.40 3.02 -9.23
N GLN A 41 1.67 3.38 -9.42
CA GLN A 41 2.47 4.05 -8.39
C GLN A 41 2.50 5.55 -8.68
N TYR A 42 2.49 6.38 -7.63
CA TYR A 42 2.69 7.82 -7.78
C TYR A 42 4.13 8.29 -7.54
N GLY A 43 5.04 7.41 -7.10
CA GLY A 43 6.49 7.68 -7.08
C GLY A 43 7.02 8.25 -5.76
N GLY A 44 6.48 7.78 -4.63
CA GLY A 44 6.81 8.24 -3.29
C GLY A 44 5.96 9.41 -2.80
N LYS A 45 5.94 9.62 -1.49
CA LYS A 45 5.01 10.56 -0.82
C LYS A 45 4.99 11.98 -1.36
N ASP A 46 6.14 12.52 -1.76
CA ASP A 46 6.25 13.89 -2.26
C ASP A 46 5.72 14.05 -3.70
N ALA A 47 5.53 12.94 -4.42
CA ALA A 47 5.10 12.93 -5.81
C ALA A 47 3.57 12.85 -5.99
N LEU A 48 2.81 12.53 -4.93
CA LEU A 48 1.35 12.39 -4.99
C LEU A 48 0.66 13.65 -5.55
N GLY A 49 1.04 14.84 -5.07
CA GLY A 49 0.45 16.09 -5.55
C GLY A 49 0.72 16.36 -7.03
N SER A 50 1.90 15.99 -7.53
CA SER A 50 2.23 16.09 -8.96
C SER A 50 1.41 15.10 -9.78
N TYR A 51 1.31 13.85 -9.30
CA TYR A 51 0.50 12.81 -9.94
C TYR A 51 -0.96 13.27 -10.10
N LEU A 52 -1.60 13.71 -9.01
CA LEU A 52 -3.01 14.13 -9.02
C LEU A 52 -3.27 15.34 -9.94
N LYS A 53 -2.36 16.32 -9.97
CA LYS A 53 -2.47 17.48 -10.88
C LYS A 53 -2.48 17.07 -12.35
N THR A 54 -1.69 16.05 -12.70
CA THR A 54 -1.62 15.55 -14.09
C THR A 54 -2.70 14.53 -14.41
N LEU A 55 -3.39 13.97 -13.40
CA LEU A 55 -4.35 12.88 -13.58
C LEU A 55 -5.53 13.29 -14.48
N LYS A 56 -6.08 14.49 -14.29
CA LYS A 56 -7.26 14.99 -15.03
C LYS A 56 -7.04 15.14 -16.54
N VAL A 57 -5.80 15.31 -16.97
CA VAL A 57 -5.45 15.49 -18.40
C VAL A 57 -4.99 14.20 -19.07
N ARG A 58 -4.98 13.07 -18.35
CA ARG A 58 -4.62 11.77 -18.90
C ARG A 58 -5.75 11.23 -19.77
N SER A 59 -5.37 10.60 -20.88
CA SER A 59 -6.30 9.83 -21.70
C SER A 59 -6.91 8.69 -20.87
N GLY A 60 -8.23 8.54 -20.94
CA GLY A 60 -8.99 7.56 -20.15
C GLY A 60 -9.48 8.08 -18.79
N TYR A 61 -9.16 9.32 -18.38
CA TYR A 61 -9.59 9.85 -17.08
C TYR A 61 -11.10 10.06 -16.98
N GLN A 62 -11.77 10.43 -18.06
CA GLN A 62 -13.21 10.69 -18.06
C GLN A 62 -14.03 9.41 -17.82
N GLU A 63 -13.42 8.25 -18.07
CA GLU A 63 -13.97 6.92 -17.88
C GLU A 63 -13.69 6.38 -16.46
N VAL A 64 -12.86 7.05 -15.67
CA VAL A 64 -12.58 6.67 -14.28
C VAL A 64 -13.74 7.11 -13.40
N VAL A 65 -14.44 6.13 -12.84
CA VAL A 65 -15.56 6.33 -11.91
C VAL A 65 -15.11 6.33 -10.44
N SER A 66 -13.97 5.73 -10.14
CA SER A 66 -13.46 5.57 -8.76
C SER A 66 -11.94 5.70 -8.69
N LEU A 67 -11.46 6.41 -7.68
CA LEU A 67 -10.05 6.61 -7.36
C LEU A 67 -9.79 6.21 -5.90
N GLY A 68 -9.09 5.10 -5.72
CA GLY A 68 -8.50 4.69 -4.44
C GLY A 68 -7.07 5.23 -4.30
N ILE A 69 -6.72 5.73 -3.13
CA ILE A 69 -5.36 6.17 -2.79
C ILE A 69 -4.91 5.41 -1.55
N ALA A 70 -3.80 4.68 -1.65
CA ALA A 70 -3.13 4.05 -0.52
C ALA A 70 -1.83 4.78 -0.19
N ARG A 71 -1.59 5.03 1.10
CA ARG A 71 -0.42 5.77 1.60
C ARG A 71 0.02 5.18 2.94
N ASP A 72 1.33 4.99 3.14
CA ASP A 72 1.87 4.60 4.44
C ASP A 72 1.68 5.72 5.47
N ALA A 73 1.33 5.36 6.70
CA ALA A 73 1.28 6.27 7.83
C ALA A 73 2.65 6.86 8.16
N ASP A 74 3.74 6.14 7.83
CA ASP A 74 5.08 6.42 8.33
C ASP A 74 5.01 6.57 9.87
N ASP A 75 5.20 7.78 10.39
CA ASP A 75 5.17 8.09 11.82
C ASP A 75 3.77 8.48 12.35
N SER A 76 2.79 8.79 11.48
CA SER A 76 1.47 9.25 11.89
C SER A 76 0.41 9.09 10.81
N ALA A 77 -0.58 8.22 11.07
CA ALA A 77 -1.70 8.01 10.16
C ALA A 77 -2.51 9.30 9.92
N HIS A 78 -2.71 10.10 10.98
CA HIS A 78 -3.38 11.40 10.88
C HIS A 78 -2.66 12.36 9.94
N ASN A 79 -1.34 12.54 10.12
CA ASN A 79 -0.57 13.46 9.27
C ASN A 79 -0.50 12.95 7.82
N ALA A 80 -0.39 11.64 7.61
CA ALA A 80 -0.42 11.03 6.29
C ALA A 80 -1.76 11.29 5.60
N PHE A 81 -2.89 11.08 6.29
CA PHE A 81 -4.23 11.39 5.78
C PHE A 81 -4.39 12.87 5.44
N GLN A 82 -4.01 13.78 6.33
CA GLN A 82 -4.07 15.23 6.09
C GLN A 82 -3.21 15.65 4.88
N SER A 83 -2.05 15.02 4.68
CA SER A 83 -1.20 15.25 3.52
C SER A 83 -1.89 14.85 2.21
N VAL A 84 -2.54 13.67 2.19
CA VAL A 84 -3.33 13.21 1.04
C VAL A 84 -4.50 14.16 0.78
N CYS A 85 -5.26 14.56 1.80
CA CYS A 85 -6.36 15.51 1.68
C CYS A 85 -5.90 16.86 1.11
N GLY A 86 -4.78 17.39 1.57
CA GLY A 86 -4.20 18.61 1.01
C GLY A 86 -3.74 18.45 -0.45
N ALA A 87 -3.29 17.26 -0.85
CA ALA A 87 -2.94 16.97 -2.24
C ALA A 87 -4.17 16.89 -3.15
N LEU A 88 -5.26 16.29 -2.67
CA LEU A 88 -6.56 16.24 -3.34
C LEU A 88 -7.15 17.64 -3.53
N ASP A 89 -7.16 18.45 -2.47
CA ASP A 89 -7.66 19.83 -2.50
C ASP A 89 -6.92 20.69 -3.53
N ARG A 90 -5.58 20.65 -3.53
CA ARG A 90 -4.74 21.36 -4.52
C ARG A 90 -4.90 20.86 -5.96
N ALA A 91 -5.42 19.65 -6.14
CA ALA A 91 -5.75 19.08 -7.45
C ALA A 91 -7.22 19.33 -7.83
N GLU A 92 -7.98 20.06 -7.00
CA GLU A 92 -9.41 20.33 -7.15
C GLU A 92 -10.22 19.03 -7.28
N LEU A 93 -9.88 18.04 -6.47
CA LEU A 93 -10.57 16.75 -6.37
C LEU A 93 -11.38 16.69 -5.07
N ALA A 94 -12.37 15.79 -5.01
CA ALA A 94 -13.15 15.60 -3.79
C ALA A 94 -12.25 15.12 -2.63
N VAL A 95 -12.45 15.72 -1.44
CA VAL A 95 -11.64 15.45 -0.25
C VAL A 95 -12.47 14.66 0.76
N PRO A 96 -12.07 13.43 1.14
CA PRO A 96 -12.80 12.66 2.13
C PRO A 96 -12.60 13.28 3.52
N SER A 97 -13.62 13.18 4.38
CA SER A 97 -13.52 13.66 5.76
C SER A 97 -12.82 12.65 6.67
N LYS A 98 -12.81 11.37 6.28
CA LYS A 98 -12.24 10.25 7.05
C LYS A 98 -11.61 9.21 6.11
N SER A 99 -10.64 8.46 6.62
CA SER A 99 -10.05 7.35 5.88
C SER A 99 -11.07 6.22 5.66
N GLY A 100 -11.06 5.64 4.46
CA GLY A 100 -12.01 4.66 3.96
C GLY A 100 -13.40 5.20 3.61
N GLU A 101 -13.64 6.50 3.73
CA GLU A 101 -14.87 7.14 3.23
C GLU A 101 -14.82 7.28 1.70
N LEU A 102 -15.97 7.13 1.04
CA LEU A 102 -16.15 7.50 -0.37
C LEU A 102 -16.73 8.91 -0.46
N THR A 103 -16.10 9.78 -1.24
CA THR A 103 -16.56 11.16 -1.48
C THR A 103 -16.55 11.52 -2.96
N GLY A 104 -17.32 12.52 -3.37
CA GLY A 104 -17.41 12.95 -4.76
C GLY A 104 -18.20 11.99 -5.65
N ASN A 105 -18.26 12.29 -6.95
CA ASN A 105 -19.07 11.56 -7.94
C ASN A 105 -18.33 11.27 -9.26
N SER A 106 -17.26 11.98 -9.59
CA SER A 106 -16.58 11.87 -10.89
C SER A 106 -15.10 12.29 -10.80
N PRO A 107 -14.21 11.40 -10.33
CA PRO A 107 -14.49 10.08 -9.75
C PRO A 107 -14.98 10.18 -8.29
N GLN A 108 -15.55 9.09 -7.78
CA GLN A 108 -15.60 8.86 -6.33
C GLN A 108 -14.18 8.65 -5.81
N ILE A 109 -13.87 9.17 -4.63
CA ILE A 109 -12.51 9.14 -4.07
C ILE A 109 -12.56 8.50 -2.69
N SER A 110 -11.66 7.55 -2.47
CA SER A 110 -11.40 6.99 -1.15
C SER A 110 -9.91 6.89 -0.88
N VAL A 111 -9.54 7.06 0.38
CA VAL A 111 -8.15 7.02 0.86
C VAL A 111 -8.06 5.94 1.92
N ILE A 112 -7.00 5.14 1.88
CA ILE A 112 -6.61 4.24 2.97
C ILE A 112 -5.20 4.58 3.41
N ILE A 113 -5.01 4.64 4.72
CA ILE A 113 -3.69 4.85 5.32
C ILE A 113 -3.23 3.52 5.91
N LEU A 114 -2.09 3.03 5.45
CA LEU A 114 -1.51 1.78 5.93
C LEU A 114 -0.80 2.01 7.28
N PRO A 115 -0.81 1.03 8.20
CA PRO A 115 -1.35 -0.32 7.99
C PRO A 115 -2.87 -0.43 8.17
N ASP A 116 -3.50 0.45 8.96
CA ASP A 116 -4.86 0.23 9.49
C ASP A 116 -5.72 1.50 9.70
N ASP A 117 -5.35 2.62 9.09
CA ASP A 117 -5.95 3.96 9.22
C ASP A 117 -5.72 4.68 10.57
N GLU A 118 -5.13 4.03 11.56
CA GLU A 118 -5.04 4.55 12.92
C GLU A 118 -3.59 4.64 13.42
N ASN A 119 -2.83 3.58 13.23
CA ASN A 119 -1.49 3.42 13.78
C ASN A 119 -0.40 3.91 12.80
N PRO A 120 0.76 4.33 13.33
CA PRO A 120 1.97 4.48 12.52
C PRO A 120 2.34 3.16 11.84
N GLY A 121 3.06 3.25 10.72
CA GLY A 121 3.55 2.08 10.00
C GLY A 121 3.36 2.19 8.49
N MET A 122 3.52 1.04 7.85
CA MET A 122 3.57 0.90 6.39
C MET A 122 2.98 -0.44 5.94
N LEU A 123 3.01 -0.68 4.63
CA LEU A 123 2.62 -1.97 4.05
C LEU A 123 3.29 -3.19 4.73
N GLU A 124 4.56 -3.06 5.10
CA GLU A 124 5.28 -4.13 5.81
C GLU A 124 4.66 -4.46 7.18
N ASP A 125 4.20 -3.46 7.94
CA ASP A 125 3.53 -3.69 9.23
C ASP A 125 2.20 -4.42 9.05
N LEU A 126 1.42 -4.04 8.03
CA LEU A 126 0.20 -4.75 7.65
C LEU A 126 0.47 -6.23 7.36
N CYS A 127 1.56 -6.51 6.63
CA CYS A 127 1.92 -7.88 6.28
C CYS A 127 2.41 -8.67 7.51
N LEU A 128 3.17 -8.05 8.41
CA LEU A 128 3.60 -8.68 9.67
C LEU A 128 2.41 -9.00 10.57
N GLU A 129 1.43 -8.09 10.67
CA GLU A 129 0.20 -8.34 11.41
C GLU A 129 -0.60 -9.51 10.80
N ALA A 130 -0.64 -9.59 9.46
CA ALA A 130 -1.30 -10.69 8.78
C ALA A 130 -0.68 -12.07 9.09
N VAL A 131 0.64 -12.12 9.36
CA VAL A 131 1.37 -13.35 9.72
C VAL A 131 1.67 -13.45 11.21
N ARG A 132 1.03 -12.65 12.08
CA ARG A 132 1.37 -12.55 13.52
C ARG A 132 1.36 -13.87 14.28
N THR A 133 0.63 -14.88 13.79
CA THR A 133 0.52 -16.21 14.39
C THR A 133 1.52 -17.22 13.83
N ASP A 134 2.34 -16.82 12.84
CA ASP A 134 3.40 -17.66 12.29
C ASP A 134 4.53 -17.82 13.33
N PRO A 135 4.83 -19.04 13.79
CA PRO A 135 5.89 -19.29 14.77
C PRO A 135 7.27 -18.79 14.35
N VAL A 136 7.52 -18.64 13.04
CA VAL A 136 8.79 -18.11 12.54
C VAL A 136 9.07 -16.69 13.06
N LEU A 137 8.04 -15.91 13.40
CA LEU A 137 8.24 -14.57 13.94
C LEU A 137 9.04 -14.58 15.25
N GLN A 138 8.92 -15.63 16.07
CA GLN A 138 9.75 -15.80 17.27
C GLN A 138 11.23 -15.97 16.88
N CYS A 139 11.53 -16.79 15.86
CA CYS A 139 12.90 -16.96 15.38
C CYS A 139 13.48 -15.65 14.81
N ILE A 140 12.64 -14.82 14.20
CA ILE A 140 13.04 -13.50 13.69
C ILE A 140 13.34 -12.54 14.84
N ASP A 141 12.52 -12.54 15.91
CA ASP A 141 12.76 -11.76 17.12
C ASP A 141 14.12 -12.13 17.74
N GLU A 142 14.36 -13.42 17.92
CA GLU A 142 15.63 -13.95 18.45
C GLU A 142 16.82 -13.61 17.54
N TYR A 143 16.65 -13.66 16.21
CA TYR A 143 17.67 -13.25 15.25
C TYR A 143 18.06 -11.77 15.42
N PHE A 144 17.10 -10.85 15.48
CA PHE A 144 17.41 -9.43 15.64
C PHE A 144 17.94 -9.10 17.03
N GLN A 145 17.54 -9.84 18.08
CA GLN A 145 18.17 -9.74 19.39
C GLN A 145 19.63 -10.19 19.35
N CYS A 146 19.94 -11.30 18.67
CA CYS A 146 21.30 -11.80 18.48
C CYS A 146 22.17 -10.78 17.72
N VAL A 147 21.67 -10.24 16.59
CA VAL A 147 22.39 -9.24 15.78
C VAL A 147 22.73 -7.99 16.59
N ASN A 148 21.81 -7.54 17.45
CA ASN A 148 22.01 -6.35 18.26
C ASN A 148 22.92 -6.58 19.47
N ASN A 149 22.69 -7.66 20.20
CA ASN A 149 23.31 -7.87 21.52
C ASN A 149 24.62 -8.65 21.45
N ILE A 150 24.74 -9.57 20.49
CA ILE A 150 25.93 -10.44 20.37
C ILE A 150 26.84 -9.93 19.26
N ALA A 151 26.27 -9.60 18.09
CA ALA A 151 27.08 -9.07 16.98
C ALA A 151 27.32 -7.56 17.07
N GLU A 152 26.72 -6.88 18.06
CA GLU A 152 26.85 -5.43 18.32
C GLU A 152 26.61 -4.55 17.09
N ARG A 153 25.74 -5.00 16.18
CA ARG A 153 25.38 -4.24 14.99
C ARG A 153 24.23 -3.30 15.30
N GLN A 154 24.29 -2.10 14.72
CA GLN A 154 23.17 -1.17 14.77
C GLN A 154 21.92 -1.79 14.16
N GLN A 155 20.78 -1.57 14.81
CA GLN A 155 19.48 -1.97 14.28
C GLN A 155 19.23 -1.32 12.91
N PRO A 156 18.54 -2.02 12.00
CA PRO A 156 18.01 -1.42 10.78
C PRO A 156 17.23 -0.14 11.07
N LYS A 157 17.38 0.87 10.19
CA LYS A 157 16.61 2.12 10.28
C LYS A 157 15.10 1.91 10.21
N ASN A 158 14.68 0.82 9.57
CA ASN A 158 13.29 0.43 9.43
C ASN A 158 13.16 -1.04 9.81
N MET A 159 12.64 -1.29 11.01
CA MET A 159 12.49 -2.63 11.56
C MET A 159 11.38 -3.42 10.87
N ALA A 160 10.28 -2.78 10.45
CA ALA A 160 9.20 -3.46 9.72
C ALA A 160 9.73 -4.10 8.43
N LYS A 161 10.49 -3.34 7.64
CA LYS A 161 11.15 -3.84 6.42
C LYS A 161 12.11 -4.98 6.71
N ALA A 162 12.97 -4.81 7.72
CA ALA A 162 13.94 -5.82 8.06
C ALA A 162 13.28 -7.14 8.51
N ARG A 163 12.21 -7.06 9.30
CA ARG A 163 11.44 -8.21 9.76
C ARG A 163 10.69 -8.90 8.63
N VAL A 164 10.02 -8.15 7.75
CA VAL A 164 9.37 -8.72 6.57
C VAL A 164 10.40 -9.42 5.69
N HIS A 165 11.57 -8.83 5.44
CA HIS A 165 12.63 -9.48 4.68
C HIS A 165 13.17 -10.75 5.36
N ALA A 166 13.31 -10.76 6.68
CA ALA A 166 13.68 -11.97 7.42
C ALA A 166 12.60 -13.06 7.30
N TRP A 167 11.33 -12.69 7.41
CA TRP A 167 10.21 -13.62 7.20
C TRP A 167 10.18 -14.16 5.76
N LEU A 168 10.38 -13.30 4.75
CA LEU A 168 10.48 -13.71 3.36
C LEU A 168 11.67 -14.65 3.11
N SER A 169 12.81 -14.39 3.77
CA SER A 169 14.01 -15.23 3.66
C SER A 169 13.85 -16.62 4.28
N SER A 170 12.82 -16.81 5.12
CA SER A 170 12.48 -18.12 5.70
C SER A 170 11.57 -18.97 4.81
N GLN A 171 11.03 -18.38 3.74
CA GLN A 171 10.15 -19.07 2.80
C GLN A 171 10.93 -19.99 1.86
N VAL A 172 10.23 -20.89 1.15
CA VAL A 172 10.82 -21.88 0.24
C VAL A 172 11.71 -21.23 -0.82
N GLU A 173 11.23 -20.14 -1.44
CA GLU A 173 12.03 -19.28 -2.32
C GLU A 173 12.34 -17.96 -1.58
N PRO A 174 13.56 -17.80 -1.03
CA PRO A 174 13.88 -16.78 -0.03
C PRO A 174 14.26 -15.41 -0.62
N ASP A 175 14.35 -15.29 -1.94
CA ASP A 175 14.88 -14.12 -2.65
C ASP A 175 13.78 -13.13 -3.10
N LYS A 176 12.52 -13.43 -2.82
CA LYS A 176 11.37 -12.59 -3.21
C LYS A 176 11.29 -11.32 -2.39
N ARG A 177 10.97 -10.21 -3.05
CA ARG A 177 10.49 -8.99 -2.39
C ARG A 177 9.00 -9.10 -2.03
N LEU A 178 8.51 -8.22 -1.17
CA LEU A 178 7.15 -8.31 -0.62
C LEU A 178 6.08 -8.39 -1.72
N GLY A 179 6.14 -7.52 -2.72
CA GLY A 179 5.20 -7.52 -3.83
C GLY A 179 5.30 -8.77 -4.72
N GLU A 180 6.49 -9.36 -4.83
CA GLU A 180 6.71 -10.61 -5.57
C GLU A 180 6.20 -11.83 -4.79
N ALA A 181 6.40 -11.84 -3.47
CA ALA A 181 5.88 -12.83 -2.56
C ALA A 181 4.35 -12.82 -2.49
N ALA A 182 3.75 -11.63 -2.54
CA ALA A 182 2.31 -11.46 -2.68
C ALA A 182 1.78 -12.18 -3.94
N LYS A 183 2.44 -11.98 -5.09
CA LYS A 183 2.11 -12.66 -6.35
C LYS A 183 2.36 -14.16 -6.33
N ALA A 184 3.38 -14.59 -5.60
CA ALA A 184 3.72 -16.00 -5.41
C ALA A 184 2.78 -16.73 -4.42
N GLY A 185 1.84 -16.01 -3.79
CA GLY A 185 0.86 -16.60 -2.87
C GLY A 185 1.39 -16.86 -1.47
N TYR A 186 2.48 -16.21 -1.04
CA TYR A 186 3.04 -16.38 0.30
C TYR A 186 2.21 -15.69 1.38
N LEU A 187 1.53 -14.60 1.04
CA LEU A 187 0.75 -13.85 2.02
C LEU A 187 -0.56 -14.58 2.34
N PRO A 188 -0.91 -14.74 3.63
CA PRO A 188 -2.13 -15.41 4.04
C PRO A 188 -3.31 -14.45 3.85
N TRP A 189 -3.84 -14.37 2.63
CA TRP A 189 -4.87 -13.39 2.31
C TRP A 189 -6.11 -13.51 3.21
N ASP A 190 -6.45 -14.70 3.69
CA ASP A 190 -7.56 -14.95 4.62
C ASP A 190 -7.29 -14.51 6.06
N SER A 191 -6.09 -14.02 6.36
CA SER A 191 -5.77 -13.46 7.67
C SER A 191 -6.65 -12.23 7.98
N PRO A 192 -7.19 -12.12 9.20
CA PRO A 192 -7.96 -10.95 9.62
C PRO A 192 -7.23 -9.61 9.48
N GLY A 193 -5.89 -9.62 9.49
CA GLY A 193 -5.08 -8.41 9.28
C GLY A 193 -5.40 -7.70 7.96
N PHE A 194 -5.80 -8.43 6.92
CA PHE A 194 -6.17 -7.83 5.63
C PHE A 194 -7.64 -7.39 5.54
N ASN A 195 -8.49 -7.63 6.55
CA ASN A 195 -9.93 -7.39 6.44
C ASN A 195 -10.27 -5.94 6.10
N ARG A 196 -9.63 -4.97 6.77
CA ARG A 196 -9.85 -3.55 6.52
C ARG A 196 -9.48 -3.17 5.09
N LEU A 197 -8.33 -3.64 4.61
CA LEU A 197 -7.89 -3.39 3.24
C LEU A 197 -8.79 -4.08 2.21
N LYS A 198 -9.23 -5.32 2.45
CA LYS A 198 -10.18 -6.03 1.58
C LYS A 198 -11.48 -5.25 1.45
N GLN A 199 -12.03 -4.75 2.55
CA GLN A 199 -13.24 -3.92 2.56
C GLN A 199 -13.04 -2.63 1.75
N PHE A 200 -11.91 -1.96 1.91
CA PHE A 200 -11.56 -0.79 1.11
C PHE A 200 -11.56 -1.10 -0.39
N LEU A 201 -10.85 -2.15 -0.82
CA LEU A 201 -10.75 -2.53 -2.24
C LEU A 201 -12.09 -2.93 -2.85
N GLN A 202 -12.96 -3.59 -2.08
CA GLN A 202 -14.29 -3.99 -2.54
C GLN A 202 -15.26 -2.81 -2.65
N ALA A 203 -15.02 -1.73 -1.91
CA ALA A 203 -15.83 -0.52 -1.93
C ALA A 203 -15.43 0.46 -3.04
N LEU A 204 -14.24 0.33 -3.64
CA LEU A 204 -13.82 1.10 -4.82
C LEU A 204 -14.72 0.81 -6.02
#